data_AF-A0A957NR71-F1
#
_entry.id   AF-A0A957NR71-F1
#
_cell.length_a   1.000
_cell.length_b   1.000
_cell.length_c   1.000
_cell.angle_alpha   90.00
_cell.angle_beta   90.00
_cell.angle_gamma   90.00
#
_symmetry.space_group_name_H-M   'P 1'
#
loop_
_entity.id
_entity.type
_entity.pdbx_description
1 polymer ?
#
loop_
_entity_poly.entity_id
_entity_poly.type
_entity_poly.pdbx_seq_one_letter_code
_entity_poly.pdbx_strand_id
1 'polypeptide(L)'
;GNGQNGVNGNESADNGSSRKGRKTVNARTLQITFQRTGNLERDKFRLREIHDIIANPRGRDRFQIVLANSSSSIRLGFPNDYCTISERLVDELARLKVEVSVE
;
A
#
# COMPACT_ATOMS: atom_id res chain seq x y z
N GLY A 1 48.49 15.62 -40.59
CA GLY A 1 48.19 14.28 -40.05
C GLY A 1 48.10 14.40 -38.54
N ASN A 2 46.97 14.02 -37.97
CA ASN A 2 46.72 14.02 -36.53
C ASN A 2 47.47 12.87 -35.85
N GLY A 3 48.20 13.14 -34.77
CA GLY A 3 48.72 12.14 -33.84
C GLY A 3 48.24 12.49 -32.43
N GLN A 4 47.28 11.70 -31.92
CA GLN A 4 46.61 11.91 -30.63
C GLN A 4 47.46 11.44 -29.45
N ASN A 5 47.29 12.16 -28.35
CA ASN A 5 48.01 12.09 -27.08
C ASN A 5 47.46 11.01 -26.14
N GLY A 6 48.36 10.43 -25.34
CA GLY A 6 48.22 10.13 -23.90
C GLY A 6 47.02 9.29 -23.44
N VAL A 7 47.23 7.99 -23.28
CA VAL A 7 46.38 7.11 -22.46
C VAL A 7 46.71 7.29 -20.97
N ASN A 8 45.90 8.07 -20.26
CA ASN A 8 45.84 8.04 -18.80
C ASN A 8 44.79 6.99 -18.39
N GLY A 9 45.28 5.85 -17.91
CA GLY A 9 44.47 4.82 -17.29
C GLY A 9 43.86 5.33 -16.00
N ASN A 10 42.57 5.62 -16.04
CA ASN A 10 41.74 5.87 -14.86
C ASN A 10 40.53 4.94 -14.94
N GLU A 11 40.78 3.63 -14.89
CA GLU A 11 39.72 2.61 -14.75
C GLU A 11 39.26 2.59 -13.29
N SER A 12 38.52 3.64 -12.93
CA SER A 12 37.72 3.67 -11.72
C SER A 12 36.49 2.81 -11.93
N ALA A 13 36.49 1.64 -11.29
CA ALA A 13 35.36 0.89 -10.76
C ALA A 13 33.98 1.16 -11.43
N ASP A 14 33.64 0.38 -12.46
CA ASP A 14 32.24 0.13 -12.80
C ASP A 14 31.63 -0.77 -11.72
N ASN A 15 31.30 -0.16 -10.59
CA ASN A 15 30.29 -0.69 -9.70
C ASN A 15 28.94 -0.39 -10.36
N GLY A 16 28.56 -1.23 -11.32
CA GLY A 16 27.29 -1.21 -12.03
C GLY A 16 26.08 -1.50 -11.12
N SER A 17 25.96 -0.77 -10.02
CA SER A 17 24.76 -0.62 -9.20
C SER A 17 23.78 0.29 -9.95
N SER A 18 23.35 -0.15 -11.12
CA SER A 18 22.27 0.47 -11.90
C SER A 18 21.26 -0.60 -12.34
N ARG A 19 20.85 -1.46 -11.40
CA ARG A 19 19.48 -1.99 -11.44
C ARG A 19 18.53 -0.88 -11.00
N LYS A 20 18.41 0.09 -11.91
CA LYS A 20 17.24 0.91 -12.19
C LYS A 20 16.23 0.79 -11.07
N GLY A 21 16.39 1.66 -10.05
CA GLY A 21 15.37 1.89 -9.04
C GLY A 21 14.07 2.05 -9.80
N ARG A 22 13.30 0.97 -9.84
CA ARG A 22 12.00 0.92 -10.47
C ARG A 22 11.28 2.01 -9.73
N LYS A 23 11.04 3.16 -10.39
CA LYS A 23 10.25 4.28 -9.87
C LYS A 23 9.17 3.61 -9.04
N THR A 24 9.29 3.72 -7.72
CA THR A 24 8.28 3.19 -6.83
C THR A 24 7.08 3.99 -7.22
N VAL A 25 6.23 3.43 -8.09
CA VAL A 25 4.92 3.98 -8.34
C VAL A 25 4.35 4.04 -6.95
N ASN A 26 4.21 5.24 -6.38
CA ASN A 26 3.83 5.43 -4.98
C ASN A 26 2.57 4.60 -4.76
N ALA A 27 2.74 3.40 -4.19
CA ALA A 27 1.65 2.47 -4.03
C ALA A 27 0.80 3.08 -2.94
N ARG A 28 -0.35 3.62 -3.34
CA ARG A 28 -1.24 4.30 -2.42
C ARG A 28 -1.65 3.31 -1.36
N THR A 29 -1.73 3.77 -0.13
CA THR A 29 -2.15 2.92 0.98
C THR A 29 -3.52 3.37 1.45
N LEU A 30 -4.50 2.49 1.28
CA LEU A 30 -5.85 2.69 1.78
C LEU A 30 -5.89 2.34 3.27
N GLN A 31 -6.15 3.33 4.12
CA GLN A 31 -6.40 3.11 5.54
C GLN A 31 -7.92 3.10 5.78
N ILE A 32 -8.42 1.97 6.24
CA ILE A 32 -9.82 1.79 6.61
C ILE A 32 -9.91 1.75 8.14
N THR A 33 -10.50 2.76 8.75
CA THR A 33 -10.67 2.83 10.21
C THR A 33 -12.13 2.57 10.56
N PHE A 34 -12.40 1.67 11.50
CA PHE A 34 -13.75 1.51 12.04
C PHE A 34 -13.76 1.27 13.54
N GLN A 35 -14.83 1.75 14.17
CA GLN A 35 -15.04 1.64 15.61
C GLN A 35 -15.54 0.24 15.96
N ARG A 36 -14.84 -0.42 16.89
CA ARG A 36 -15.27 -1.70 17.46
C ARG A 36 -16.59 -1.51 18.17
N THR A 37 -17.54 -2.38 17.85
CA THR A 37 -18.89 -2.35 18.43
C THR A 37 -18.96 -3.04 19.80
N GLY A 38 -17.85 -3.62 20.25
CA GLY A 38 -17.79 -4.45 21.46
C GLY A 38 -18.27 -5.89 21.22
N ASN A 39 -18.81 -6.19 20.03
CA ASN A 39 -19.21 -7.53 19.64
C ASN A 39 -18.22 -8.08 18.60
N LEU A 40 -17.37 -9.03 19.03
CA LEU A 40 -16.32 -9.61 18.21
C LEU A 40 -16.85 -10.26 16.93
N GLU A 41 -18.00 -10.93 17.00
CA GLU A 41 -18.59 -11.61 15.84
C GLU A 41 -19.05 -10.60 14.78
N ARG A 42 -19.69 -9.50 15.21
CA ARG A 42 -20.05 -8.39 14.31
C ARG A 42 -18.83 -7.69 13.73
N ASP A 43 -17.83 -7.41 14.56
CA ASP A 43 -16.60 -6.77 14.09
C ASP A 43 -15.89 -7.67 13.06
N LYS A 44 -15.87 -8.98 13.28
CA LYS A 44 -15.28 -9.97 12.36
C LYS A 44 -16.07 -10.08 11.06
N PHE A 45 -17.40 -10.06 11.13
CA PHE A 45 -18.26 -10.06 9.94
C PHE A 45 -18.05 -8.80 9.10
N ARG A 46 -18.04 -7.62 9.74
CA ARG A 46 -17.74 -6.35 9.07
C ARG A 46 -16.36 -6.34 8.44
N LEU A 47 -15.35 -6.81 9.17
CA LEU A 47 -13.98 -6.90 8.65
C LEU A 47 -13.90 -7.83 7.44
N ARG A 48 -14.64 -8.94 7.45
CA ARG A 48 -14.76 -9.87 6.33
C ARG A 48 -15.40 -9.19 5.12
N GLU A 49 -16.52 -8.48 5.29
CA GLU A 49 -17.16 -7.73 4.21
C GLU A 49 -16.25 -6.65 3.62
N ILE A 50 -15.62 -5.84 4.48
CA ILE A 50 -14.66 -4.81 4.07
C ILE A 50 -13.54 -5.46 3.25
N HIS A 51 -12.96 -6.55 3.77
CA HIS A 51 -11.91 -7.28 3.09
C HIS A 51 -12.36 -7.80 1.73
N ASP A 52 -13.56 -8.40 1.64
CA ASP A 52 -14.09 -8.93 0.37
C ASP A 52 -14.27 -7.81 -0.69
N ILE A 53 -14.70 -6.63 -0.25
CA ILE A 53 -14.89 -5.46 -1.11
C ILE A 53 -13.54 -4.85 -1.57
N ILE A 54 -12.56 -4.72 -0.67
CA ILE A 54 -11.27 -4.09 -0.99
C ILE A 54 -10.24 -5.04 -1.59
N ALA A 55 -10.29 -6.34 -1.26
CA ALA A 55 -9.31 -7.29 -1.72
C ALA A 55 -9.49 -7.51 -3.22
N ASN A 56 -8.55 -6.97 -3.99
CA ASN A 56 -8.48 -7.18 -5.42
C ASN A 56 -7.13 -7.83 -5.75
N PRO A 57 -7.09 -9.09 -6.20
CA PRO A 57 -5.84 -9.75 -6.58
C PRO A 57 -5.16 -9.10 -7.79
N ARG A 58 -5.88 -8.26 -8.55
CA ARG A 58 -5.32 -7.44 -9.63
C ARG A 58 -4.88 -6.04 -9.17
N GLY A 59 -5.08 -5.74 -7.88
CA GLY A 59 -4.69 -4.49 -7.27
C GLY A 59 -3.18 -4.27 -7.24
N ARG A 60 -2.80 -2.99 -7.18
CA ARG A 60 -1.41 -2.56 -6.99
C ARG A 60 -1.23 -1.70 -5.74
N ASP A 61 -2.35 -1.28 -5.15
CA ASP A 61 -2.38 -0.46 -3.96
C ASP A 61 -2.39 -1.36 -2.73
N ARG A 62 -1.91 -0.83 -1.61
CA ARG A 62 -1.94 -1.54 -0.33
C ARG A 62 -3.15 -1.09 0.47
N PHE A 63 -3.52 -1.89 1.46
CA PHE A 63 -4.52 -1.48 2.42
C PHE A 63 -4.16 -1.92 3.84
N GLN A 64 -4.67 -1.16 4.80
CA GLN A 64 -4.56 -1.47 6.23
C GLN A 64 -5.92 -1.23 6.88
N ILE A 65 -6.28 -2.09 7.83
CA ILE A 65 -7.53 -1.98 8.58
C ILE A 65 -7.20 -1.59 10.02
N VAL A 66 -7.76 -0.48 10.48
CA VAL A 66 -7.57 0.06 11.83
C VAL A 66 -8.85 -0.13 12.62
N LEU A 67 -8.79 -1.04 13.60
CA LEU A 67 -9.86 -1.26 14.56
C LEU A 67 -9.67 -0.29 15.72
N ALA A 68 -10.42 0.80 15.74
CA ALA A 68 -10.42 1.74 16.85
C ALA A 68 -11.34 1.26 17.98
N ASN A 69 -10.89 1.37 19.22
CA ASN A 69 -11.64 1.11 20.44
C ASN A 69 -11.53 2.32 21.37
N SER A 70 -12.35 2.38 22.41
CA SER A 70 -12.43 3.51 23.36
C SER A 70 -11.08 3.90 24.00
N SER A 71 -10.13 2.97 24.09
CA SER A 71 -8.79 3.25 24.65
C SER A 71 -7.62 2.79 23.78
N SER A 72 -7.85 2.10 22.67
CA SER A 72 -6.77 1.53 21.86
C SER A 72 -7.18 1.33 20.41
N SER A 73 -6.23 1.43 19.49
CA SER A 73 -6.44 1.12 18.08
C SER A 73 -5.52 -0.01 17.64
N ILE A 74 -6.08 -1.05 17.03
CA ILE A 74 -5.32 -2.18 16.47
C ILE A 74 -5.20 -1.95 14.97
N ARG A 75 -3.98 -1.89 14.45
CA ARG A 75 -3.72 -1.86 13.01
C ARG A 75 -3.46 -3.27 12.48
N LEU A 76 -4.18 -3.63 11.44
CA LEU A 76 -4.01 -4.86 10.68
C LEU A 76 -3.43 -4.50 9.32
N GLY A 77 -2.15 -4.81 9.14
CA GLY A 77 -1.47 -4.68 7.85
C GLY A 77 -1.59 -5.99 7.08
N PHE A 78 -1.94 -5.89 5.81
CA PHE A 78 -2.02 -7.04 4.90
C PHE A 78 -0.88 -6.94 3.88
N PRO A 79 0.33 -7.45 4.20
CA PRO A 79 1.50 -7.30 3.33
C PRO A 79 1.40 -8.12 2.02
N ASN A 80 0.53 -9.13 1.98
CA ASN A 80 0.34 -10.00 0.81
C ASN A 80 -0.94 -9.68 0.03
N ASP A 81 -1.84 -8.88 0.59
CA ASP A 81 -3.08 -8.51 -0.08
C ASP A 81 -2.96 -7.11 -0.68
N TYR A 82 -3.62 -6.97 -1.83
CA TYR A 82 -3.61 -5.74 -2.61
C TYR A 82 -5.04 -5.28 -2.86
N CYS A 83 -5.17 -3.99 -3.14
CA CYS A 83 -6.42 -3.31 -3.42
C CYS A 83 -6.29 -2.46 -4.68
N THR A 84 -7.41 -2.01 -5.23
CA THR A 84 -7.46 -0.98 -6.27
C THR A 84 -8.27 0.19 -5.76
N ILE A 85 -7.58 1.25 -5.36
CA ILE A 85 -8.26 2.44 -4.81
C ILE A 85 -9.00 3.14 -5.94
N SER A 86 -10.32 3.01 -5.94
CA SER A 86 -11.23 3.60 -6.92
C SER A 86 -12.32 4.36 -6.19
N GLU A 87 -12.92 5.38 -6.82
CA GLU A 87 -14.04 6.12 -6.21
C GLU A 87 -15.21 5.20 -5.84
N ARG A 88 -15.50 4.19 -6.67
CA ARG A 88 -16.50 3.15 -6.37
C ARG A 88 -16.18 2.39 -5.09
N LEU A 89 -14.91 2.09 -4.85
CA LEU A 89 -14.49 1.40 -3.64
C LEU A 89 -14.73 2.26 -2.40
N VAL A 90 -14.41 3.55 -2.49
CA VAL A 90 -14.61 4.50 -1.40
C VAL A 90 -16.11 4.66 -1.11
N ASP A 91 -16.98 4.68 -2.12
CA ASP A 91 -18.44 4.71 -1.93
C ASP A 91 -18.96 3.45 -1.19
N GLU A 92 -18.51 2.26 -1.62
CA GLU A 92 -18.88 1.00 -0.99
C GLU A 92 -18.41 0.94 0.48
N LEU A 93 -17.22 1.46 0.78
CA LEU A 93 -16.73 1.58 2.14
C LEU A 93 -17.53 2.60 2.96
N ALA A 94 -17.90 3.75 2.38
CA ALA A 94 -18.71 4.75 3.07
C ALA A 94 -20.06 4.17 3.55
N ARG A 95 -20.65 3.23 2.79
CA ARG A 95 -21.89 2.51 3.18
C ARG A 95 -21.73 1.65 4.44
N LEU A 96 -20.52 1.15 4.70
CA LEU A 96 -20.21 0.31 5.86
C LEU A 96 -19.97 1.11 7.16
N LYS A 97 -20.17 2.44 7.13
CA LYS A 97 -19.90 3.36 8.24
C LYS A 97 -18.46 3.25 8.74
N VAL A 98 -17.52 3.07 7.81
CA VAL A 98 -16.09 3.10 8.09
C VAL A 98 -15.49 4.39 7.58
N GLU A 99 -14.43 4.85 8.25
CA GLU A 99 -13.65 5.98 7.81
C GLU A 99 -12.56 5.51 6.85
N VAL A 100 -12.35 6.25 5.77
CA VAL A 100 -11.42 5.88 4.69
C VAL A 100 -10.47 7.03 4.44
N SER A 101 -9.17 6.74 4.51
CA SER A 101 -8.10 7.68 4.18
C SER A 101 -7.14 7.05 3.18
N VAL A 102 -6.68 7.84 2.22
CA VAL A 102 -5.69 7.40 1.21
C VAL A 102 -4.38 8.14 1.47
N GLU A 103 -3.32 7.39 1.72
CA GLU A 103 -1.93 7.90 1.85
C GLU A 103 -1.10 7.65 0.59
#